data_AF-A0A352XBB6-F1
#
_entry.id   AF-A0A352XBB6-F1
#
_cell.length_a   1.000
_cell.length_b   1.000
_cell.length_c   1.000
_cell.angle_alpha   90.00
_cell.angle_beta   90.00
_cell.angle_gamma   90.00
#
_symmetry.space_group_name_H-M   'P 1'
#
loop_
_entity.id
_entity.type
_entity.pdbx_description
1 polymer ?
#
loop_
_entity_poly.entity_id
_entity_poly.type
_entity_poly.pdbx_seq_one_letter_code
_entity_poly.pdbx_strand_id
1 'polypeptide(L)'
;PFGCPDSVQYAEKTMDDIVDAYVNPELPSEEWDVASIVSKTQEFVYLLQDLKPEDFDDMSVPEIKTFLHEEVRKAYDIKEAQIDQIQPGLMRQAERFFILQQIDTLWREHLQSMDALRESVGLRGYGQKDPLIEYKQEGYETFLEMMIDIRRNVVYSLFQFQPQMQPQAV
;
A
#
# COMPACT_ATOMS: atom_id res chain seq x y z
N PRO A 1 -11.92 -6.52 -22.55
CA PRO A 1 -10.48 -6.28 -22.28
C PRO A 1 -10.30 -5.82 -20.83
N PHE A 2 -10.33 -6.77 -19.89
CA PHE A 2 -10.16 -6.52 -18.46
C PHE A 2 -8.72 -6.82 -18.09
N GLY A 3 -7.81 -5.97 -18.57
CA GLY A 3 -6.46 -5.92 -17.99
C GLY A 3 -6.63 -5.32 -16.60
N CYS A 4 -6.11 -5.99 -15.56
CA CYS A 4 -6.06 -5.44 -14.22
C CYS A 4 -4.63 -4.89 -14.01
N PRO A 5 -4.40 -3.58 -14.20
CA PRO A 5 -3.18 -2.88 -13.82
C PRO A 5 -3.18 -2.45 -12.32
N ASP A 6 -4.14 -2.93 -11.51
CA ASP A 6 -4.40 -2.38 -10.18
C ASP A 6 -3.20 -2.51 -9.23
N SER A 7 -2.41 -3.58 -9.33
CA SER A 7 -1.26 -3.82 -8.45
C SER A 7 -0.11 -2.83 -8.66
N VAL A 8 0.14 -2.41 -9.92
CA VAL A 8 1.14 -1.37 -10.22
C VAL A 8 0.67 -0.03 -9.68
N GLN A 9 -0.60 0.31 -9.90
CA GLN A 9 -1.18 1.53 -9.35
C GLN A 9 -1.17 1.52 -7.81
N TYR A 10 -1.39 0.35 -7.18
CA TYR A 10 -1.30 0.20 -5.74
C TYR A 10 0.13 0.43 -5.26
N ALA A 11 1.14 -0.05 -6.01
CA ALA A 11 2.54 0.17 -5.69
C ALA A 11 2.90 1.66 -5.78
N GLU A 12 2.51 2.35 -6.86
CA GLU A 12 2.72 3.80 -7.02
C GLU A 12 2.10 4.60 -5.88
N LYS A 13 0.81 4.35 -5.58
CA LYS A 13 0.14 5.01 -4.45
C LYS A 13 0.80 4.68 -3.12
N THR A 14 1.34 3.46 -2.96
CA THR A 14 2.09 3.10 -1.76
C THR A 14 3.39 3.90 -1.66
N MET A 15 4.06 4.21 -2.78
CA MET A 15 5.22 5.09 -2.78
C MET A 15 4.83 6.53 -2.42
N ASP A 16 3.71 7.04 -2.96
CA ASP A 16 3.19 8.36 -2.58
C ASP A 16 2.91 8.44 -1.08
N ASP A 17 2.22 7.42 -0.57
CA ASP A 17 1.85 7.24 0.83
C ASP A 17 3.09 7.18 1.75
N ILE A 18 4.22 6.62 1.28
CA ILE A 18 5.50 6.61 2.01
C ILE A 18 6.11 8.01 2.01
N VAL A 19 6.19 8.68 0.86
CA VAL A 19 6.76 10.03 0.75
C VAL A 19 5.98 11.00 1.64
N ASP A 20 4.65 10.98 1.57
CA ASP A 20 3.78 11.89 2.34
C ASP A 20 3.88 11.64 3.85
N ALA A 21 4.30 10.45 4.29
CA ALA A 21 4.48 10.14 5.71
C ALA A 21 5.78 10.72 6.30
N TYR A 22 6.79 11.00 5.48
CA TYR A 22 8.12 11.44 5.92
C TYR A 22 8.55 12.81 5.37
N VAL A 23 7.69 13.44 4.56
CA VAL A 23 7.92 14.76 3.99
C VAL A 23 6.80 15.70 4.41
N ASN A 24 7.19 16.84 4.99
CA ASN A 24 6.28 17.97 5.14
C ASN A 24 6.62 19.04 4.09
N PRO A 25 5.75 19.28 3.09
CA PRO A 25 6.00 20.26 2.04
C PRO A 25 6.05 21.70 2.54
N GLU A 26 5.60 21.99 3.76
CA GLU A 26 5.71 23.31 4.40
C GLU A 26 7.10 23.56 5.01
N LEU A 27 7.93 22.52 5.17
CA LEU A 27 9.28 22.61 5.72
C LEU A 27 10.34 22.58 4.61
N PRO A 28 11.52 23.19 4.83
CA PRO A 28 12.65 23.07 3.91
C PRO A 28 13.03 21.62 3.64
N SER A 29 13.55 21.32 2.44
CA SER A 29 13.95 19.97 2.04
C SER A 29 15.02 19.34 2.94
N GLU A 30 15.84 20.16 3.60
CA GLU A 30 16.83 19.74 4.59
C GLU A 30 16.21 19.08 5.84
N GLU A 31 14.94 19.35 6.13
CA GLU A 31 14.22 18.76 7.27
C GLU A 31 13.47 17.47 6.90
N TRP A 32 13.45 17.08 5.63
CA TRP A 32 12.77 15.86 5.20
C TRP A 32 13.54 14.61 5.61
N ASP A 33 12.82 13.61 6.12
CA ASP A 33 13.42 12.33 6.52
C ASP A 33 13.54 11.38 5.32
N VAL A 34 14.43 11.73 4.38
CA VAL A 34 14.70 10.96 3.17
C VAL A 34 15.23 9.55 3.51
N ALA A 35 15.97 9.41 4.61
CA ALA A 35 16.48 8.13 5.05
C ALA A 35 15.35 7.15 5.39
N SER A 36 14.30 7.63 6.07
CA SER A 36 13.11 6.82 6.35
C SER A 36 12.32 6.47 5.08
N ILE A 37 12.24 7.37 4.09
CA ILE A 37 11.64 7.06 2.78
C ILE A 37 12.36 5.87 2.12
N VAL A 38 13.69 5.94 2.02
CA VAL A 38 14.52 4.87 1.44
C VAL A 38 14.30 3.56 2.19
N SER A 39 14.44 3.59 3.51
CA SER A 39 14.31 2.40 4.35
C SER A 39 12.93 1.75 4.20
N LYS A 40 11.86 2.55 4.15
CA LYS A 40 10.50 2.02 4.06
C LYS A 40 10.18 1.50 2.66
N THR A 41 10.65 2.18 1.61
CA THR A 41 10.56 1.70 0.23
C THR A 41 11.26 0.35 0.07
N GLN A 42 12.45 0.20 0.63
CA GLN A 42 13.23 -1.04 0.61
C GLN A 42 12.57 -2.20 1.36
N GLU A 43 11.87 -1.91 2.46
CA GLU A 43 11.09 -2.88 3.22
C GLU A 43 9.91 -3.42 2.40
N PHE A 44 9.19 -2.53 1.71
CA PHE A 44 8.07 -2.90 0.84
C PHE A 44 8.52 -3.62 -0.43
N VAL A 45 9.63 -3.17 -1.01
CA VAL A 45 10.12 -3.57 -2.32
C VAL A 45 11.59 -3.96 -2.21
N TYR A 46 11.85 -5.21 -1.88
CA TYR A 46 13.22 -5.73 -1.71
C TYR A 46 14.10 -5.63 -2.97
N LEU A 47 13.53 -5.35 -4.14
CA LEU A 47 14.29 -5.12 -5.37
C LEU A 47 14.87 -3.70 -5.48
N LEU A 48 14.51 -2.79 -4.57
CA LEU A 48 15.00 -1.41 -4.52
C LEU A 48 16.11 -1.21 -3.47
N GLN A 49 16.86 -2.25 -3.13
CA GLN A 49 17.94 -2.20 -2.12
C GLN A 49 19.12 -1.32 -2.54
N ASP A 50 19.26 -1.04 -3.83
CA ASP A 50 20.29 -0.14 -4.36
C ASP A 50 19.92 1.34 -4.22
N LEU A 51 18.67 1.66 -3.87
CA LEU A 51 18.19 3.02 -3.64
C LEU A 51 18.90 3.65 -2.43
N LYS A 52 19.35 4.90 -2.57
CA LYS A 52 20.06 5.64 -1.54
C LYS A 52 19.41 7.00 -1.29
N PRO A 53 19.63 7.61 -0.10
CA PRO A 53 19.15 8.96 0.16
C PRO A 53 19.69 9.99 -0.84
N GLU A 54 20.94 9.79 -1.28
CA GLU A 54 21.65 10.61 -2.28
C GLU A 54 20.94 10.65 -3.64
N ASP A 55 20.12 9.65 -3.97
CA ASP A 55 19.36 9.62 -5.22
C ASP A 55 18.25 10.68 -5.26
N PHE A 56 17.92 11.30 -4.12
CA PHE A 56 16.89 12.33 -3.98
C PHE A 56 17.46 13.74 -3.80
N ASP A 57 18.78 13.92 -3.88
CA ASP A 57 19.42 15.22 -3.74
C ASP A 57 18.85 16.21 -4.77
N ASP A 58 18.57 17.44 -4.30
CA ASP A 58 17.97 18.53 -5.09
C ASP A 58 16.60 18.23 -5.74
N MET A 59 15.91 17.15 -5.36
CA MET A 59 14.59 16.82 -5.87
C MET A 59 13.47 17.47 -5.03
N SER A 60 12.42 17.94 -5.71
CA SER A 60 11.16 18.32 -5.10
C SER A 60 10.28 17.10 -4.78
N VAL A 61 9.30 17.25 -3.88
CA VAL A 61 8.37 16.15 -3.52
C VAL A 61 7.71 15.49 -4.75
N PRO A 62 7.21 16.24 -5.76
CA PRO A 62 6.65 15.62 -6.97
C PRO A 62 7.69 14.84 -7.79
N GLU A 63 8.94 15.28 -7.82
CA GLU A 63 10.03 14.59 -8.51
C GLU A 63 10.40 13.30 -7.77
N ILE A 64 10.50 13.32 -6.44
CA ILE A 64 10.71 12.12 -5.61
C ILE A 64 9.61 11.09 -5.88
N LYS A 65 8.34 11.50 -5.89
CA LYS A 65 7.21 10.60 -6.19
C LYS A 65 7.31 10.01 -7.59
N THR A 66 7.57 10.86 -8.59
CA THR A 66 7.71 10.41 -9.99
C THR A 66 8.86 9.42 -10.14
N PHE A 67 10.01 9.70 -9.52
CA PHE A 67 11.16 8.82 -9.51
C PHE A 67 10.82 7.46 -8.89
N LEU A 68 10.20 7.44 -7.70
CA LEU A 68 9.79 6.19 -7.05
C LEU A 68 8.74 5.41 -7.84
N HIS A 69 7.85 6.09 -8.58
CA HIS A 69 6.90 5.42 -9.49
C HIS A 69 7.63 4.68 -10.61
N GLU A 70 8.64 5.30 -11.20
CA GLU A 70 9.45 4.65 -12.24
C GLU A 70 10.23 3.45 -11.69
N GLU A 71 10.87 3.60 -10.53
CA GLU A 71 11.63 2.53 -9.90
C GLU A 71 10.74 1.36 -9.48
N VAL A 72 9.56 1.62 -8.90
CA VAL A 72 8.65 0.54 -8.50
C VAL A 72 8.04 -0.17 -9.70
N ARG A 73 7.81 0.52 -10.82
CA ARG A 73 7.39 -0.12 -12.08
C ARG A 73 8.46 -1.07 -12.61
N LYS A 74 9.73 -0.64 -12.64
CA LYS A 74 10.86 -1.49 -13.04
C LYS A 74 10.96 -2.72 -12.12
N ALA A 75 10.86 -2.51 -10.81
CA ALA A 75 10.87 -3.60 -9.83
C ALA A 75 9.71 -4.58 -10.05
N TYR A 76 8.52 -4.08 -10.37
CA TYR A 76 7.36 -4.89 -10.69
C TYR A 76 7.57 -5.73 -11.93
N ASP A 77 8.07 -5.14 -13.03
CA ASP A 77 8.33 -5.85 -14.28
C ASP A 77 9.36 -6.98 -14.08
N ILE A 78 10.42 -6.71 -13.28
CA ILE A 78 11.41 -7.71 -12.88
C ILE A 78 10.74 -8.85 -12.10
N LYS A 79 9.89 -8.50 -11.12
CA LYS A 79 9.19 -9.48 -10.29
C LYS A 79 8.22 -10.33 -11.12
N GLU A 80 7.41 -9.72 -11.99
CA GLU A 80 6.50 -10.42 -12.89
C GLU A 80 7.28 -11.40 -13.78
N ALA A 81 8.39 -10.96 -14.39
CA ALA A 81 9.23 -11.84 -15.21
C ALA A 81 9.83 -13.00 -14.41
N GLN A 82 10.28 -12.79 -13.17
CA GLN A 82 10.80 -13.86 -12.30
C GLN A 82 9.73 -14.89 -11.95
N ILE A 83 8.51 -14.45 -11.65
CA ILE A 83 7.40 -15.33 -11.26
C ILE A 83 6.87 -16.09 -12.48
N ASP A 84 6.75 -15.43 -13.63
CA ASP A 84 6.22 -16.06 -14.84
C ASP A 84 7.22 -17.05 -15.48
N GLN A 85 8.52 -16.95 -15.17
CA GLN A 85 9.50 -18.00 -15.49
C GLN A 85 9.20 -19.33 -14.78
N ILE A 86 8.56 -19.28 -13.61
CA ILE A 86 8.16 -20.49 -12.87
C ILE A 86 6.91 -21.07 -13.49
N GLN A 87 5.89 -20.24 -13.74
CA GLN A 87 4.68 -20.61 -14.45
C GLN A 87 4.07 -19.38 -15.12
N PRO A 88 3.82 -19.39 -16.45
CA PRO A 88 3.21 -18.26 -17.14
C PRO A 88 1.84 -17.88 -16.54
N GLY A 89 1.65 -16.60 -16.25
CA GLY A 89 0.42 -16.06 -15.66
C GLY A 89 0.25 -16.35 -14.17
N LEU A 90 1.29 -16.84 -13.49
CA LEU A 90 1.26 -17.03 -12.04
C LEU A 90 1.25 -15.70 -11.30
N MET A 91 1.95 -14.68 -11.82
CA MET A 91 1.92 -13.34 -11.20
C MET A 91 0.48 -12.79 -11.14
N ARG A 92 -0.28 -12.94 -12.23
CA ARG A 92 -1.69 -12.52 -12.29
C ARG A 92 -2.61 -13.29 -11.36
N GLN A 93 -2.31 -14.56 -11.11
CA GLN A 93 -3.04 -15.35 -10.12
C GLN A 93 -2.72 -14.90 -8.70
N ALA A 94 -1.43 -14.63 -8.41
CA ALA A 94 -0.99 -14.11 -7.12
C ALA A 94 -1.60 -12.74 -6.82
N GLU A 95 -1.63 -11.81 -7.78
CA GLU A 95 -2.29 -10.50 -7.66
C GLU A 95 -3.74 -10.64 -7.21
N ARG A 96 -4.54 -11.43 -7.94
CA ARG A 96 -5.95 -11.65 -7.62
C ARG A 96 -6.12 -12.28 -6.25
N PHE A 97 -5.29 -13.27 -5.93
CA PHE A 97 -5.35 -13.96 -4.66
C PHE A 97 -5.09 -13.00 -3.49
N PHE A 98 -3.99 -12.24 -3.53
CA PHE A 98 -3.65 -11.30 -2.46
C PHE A 98 -4.67 -10.16 -2.34
N ILE A 99 -5.16 -9.61 -3.46
CA ILE A 99 -6.20 -8.57 -3.42
C ILE A 99 -7.45 -9.08 -2.71
N LEU A 100 -7.97 -10.24 -3.12
CA LEU A 100 -9.17 -10.82 -2.51
C LEU A 100 -8.95 -11.17 -1.04
N GLN A 101 -7.81 -11.78 -0.72
CA GLN A 101 -7.47 -12.15 0.65
C GLN A 101 -7.42 -10.91 1.57
N GLN A 102 -6.78 -9.82 1.13
CA GLN A 102 -6.68 -8.61 1.95
C GLN A 102 -8.00 -7.87 2.08
N ILE A 103 -8.82 -7.83 1.00
CA ILE A 103 -10.18 -7.29 1.07
C ILE A 103 -11.01 -8.07 2.09
N ASP A 104 -11.04 -9.41 1.99
CA ASP A 104 -11.85 -10.25 2.87
C ASP A 104 -11.45 -10.09 4.35
N THR A 105 -10.14 -10.00 4.61
CA THR A 105 -9.61 -9.87 5.97
C THR A 105 -9.94 -8.51 6.55
N LEU A 106 -9.55 -7.42 5.87
CA LEU A 106 -9.69 -6.07 6.38
C LEU A 106 -11.14 -5.57 6.38
N TRP A 107 -11.97 -6.03 5.44
CA TRP A 107 -13.41 -5.73 5.46
C TRP A 107 -14.10 -6.34 6.69
N ARG A 108 -13.74 -7.58 7.06
CA ARG A 108 -14.30 -8.21 8.26
C ARG A 108 -13.92 -7.44 9.52
N GLU A 109 -12.66 -7.00 9.62
CA GLU A 109 -12.18 -6.18 10.73
C GLU A 109 -12.87 -4.81 10.75
N HIS A 110 -13.05 -4.18 9.60
CA HIS A 110 -13.78 -2.92 9.47
C HIS A 110 -15.23 -3.05 9.93
N LEU A 111 -15.96 -4.11 9.55
CA LEU A 111 -17.32 -4.34 10.04
C LEU A 111 -17.38 -4.46 11.57
N GLN A 112 -16.42 -5.17 12.17
CA GLN A 112 -16.32 -5.26 13.64
C GLN A 112 -16.05 -3.89 14.28
N SER A 113 -15.16 -3.09 13.68
CA SER A 113 -14.89 -1.72 14.12
C SER A 113 -16.13 -0.83 14.00
N MET A 114 -16.90 -0.95 12.92
CA MET A 114 -18.12 -0.16 12.69
C MET A 114 -19.23 -0.51 13.70
N ASP A 115 -19.34 -1.77 14.13
CA ASP A 115 -20.24 -2.17 15.20
C ASP A 115 -19.84 -1.52 16.54
N ALA A 116 -18.55 -1.56 16.89
CA ALA A 116 -18.02 -0.92 18.09
C ALA A 116 -18.18 0.62 18.06
N LEU A 117 -17.93 1.25 16.90
CA LEU A 117 -18.12 2.67 16.68
C LEU A 117 -19.58 3.06 16.93
N ARG A 118 -20.54 2.29 16.40
CA ARG A 118 -21.97 2.51 16.59
C ARG A 118 -22.36 2.52 18.07
N GLU A 119 -21.84 1.58 18.85
CA GLU A 119 -22.07 1.51 20.29
C GLU A 119 -21.46 2.73 21.01
N SER A 120 -20.22 3.09 20.68
CA SER A 120 -19.52 4.20 21.31
C SER A 120 -20.18 5.56 21.07
N VAL A 121 -20.63 5.82 19.84
CA VAL A 121 -21.31 7.05 19.44
C VAL A 121 -22.68 7.16 20.13
N GLY A 122 -23.38 6.03 20.30
CA GLY A 122 -24.60 5.97 21.09
C GLY A 122 -24.41 6.39 22.55
N LEU A 123 -23.24 6.10 23.15
CA LEU A 123 -22.87 6.54 24.50
C LEU A 123 -22.44 8.02 24.54
N ARG A 124 -21.85 8.54 23.46
CA ARG A 124 -21.39 9.95 23.33
C ARG A 124 -22.50 10.94 23.02
N GLY A 125 -23.67 10.50 22.56
CA GLY A 125 -24.81 11.34 22.16
C GLY A 125 -25.46 12.21 23.26
N TYR A 126 -24.87 12.28 24.46
CA TYR A 126 -25.19 13.30 25.46
C TYR A 126 -24.45 14.63 25.23
N GLY A 127 -23.43 14.66 24.36
CA GLY A 127 -22.74 15.87 23.92
C GLY A 127 -23.47 16.54 22.75
N GLN A 128 -23.35 17.87 22.61
CA GLN A 128 -24.11 18.72 21.67
C GLN A 128 -23.95 18.42 20.16
N LYS A 129 -23.23 17.37 19.76
CA LYS A 129 -23.02 16.95 18.36
C LYS A 129 -24.00 15.85 17.98
N ASP A 130 -24.44 15.85 16.72
CA ASP A 130 -25.35 14.83 16.19
C ASP A 130 -24.61 13.48 16.06
N PRO A 131 -25.03 12.43 16.80
CA PRO A 131 -24.40 11.11 16.75
C PRO A 131 -24.32 10.52 15.33
N LEU A 132 -25.31 10.79 14.49
CA LEU A 132 -25.33 10.28 13.12
C LEU A 132 -24.23 10.92 12.26
N ILE A 133 -23.88 12.18 12.52
CA ILE A 133 -22.81 12.87 11.79
C ILE A 133 -21.45 12.31 12.22
N GLU A 134 -21.21 12.13 13.51
CA GLU A 134 -19.96 11.55 14.03
C GLU A 134 -19.73 10.14 13.49
N TYR A 135 -20.75 9.27 13.55
CA TYR A 135 -20.66 7.91 13.02
C TYR A 135 -20.28 7.89 11.54
N LYS A 136 -20.87 8.77 10.73
CA LYS A 136 -20.56 8.84 9.29
C LYS A 136 -19.16 9.35 9.03
N GLN A 137 -18.71 10.35 9.78
CA GLN A 137 -17.39 10.93 9.60
C GLN A 137 -16.29 9.93 10.01
N GLU A 138 -16.33 9.42 11.24
CA GLU A 138 -15.34 8.44 11.75
C GLU A 138 -15.39 7.13 10.94
N GLY A 139 -16.59 6.69 10.53
CA GLY A 139 -16.74 5.51 9.68
C GLY A 139 -16.14 5.68 8.28
N TYR A 140 -16.24 6.89 7.72
CA TYR A 140 -15.63 7.18 6.42
C TYR A 140 -14.10 7.27 6.50
N GLU A 141 -13.57 7.92 7.56
CA GLU A 141 -12.13 8.02 7.81
C GLU A 141 -11.50 6.61 7.94
N THR A 142 -12.07 5.76 8.79
CA THR A 142 -11.60 4.37 8.96
C THR A 142 -11.79 3.50 7.71
N PHE A 143 -12.80 3.77 6.89
CA PHE A 143 -12.95 3.11 5.58
C PHE A 143 -11.82 3.49 4.62
N LEU A 144 -11.43 4.77 4.57
CA LEU A 144 -10.31 5.23 3.74
C LEU A 144 -8.99 4.60 4.20
N GLU A 145 -8.75 4.53 5.51
CA GLU A 145 -7.59 3.85 6.10
C GLU A 145 -7.55 2.37 5.70
N MET A 146 -8.67 1.65 5.85
CA MET A 146 -8.78 0.26 5.40
C MET A 146 -8.42 0.10 3.92
N MET A 147 -8.89 1.01 3.06
CA MET A 147 -8.55 0.98 1.63
C MET A 147 -7.07 1.22 1.37
N ILE A 148 -6.40 2.08 2.16
CA ILE A 148 -4.94 2.30 2.10
C ILE A 148 -4.21 1.02 2.52
N ASP A 149 -4.63 0.40 3.63
CA ASP A 149 -4.03 -0.81 4.16
C ASP A 149 -4.16 -2.00 3.21
N ILE A 150 -5.31 -2.16 2.56
CA ILE A 150 -5.48 -3.16 1.49
C ILE A 150 -4.41 -2.98 0.43
N ARG A 151 -4.21 -1.75 -0.10
CA ARG A 151 -3.21 -1.51 -1.14
C ARG A 151 -1.81 -1.85 -0.67
N ARG A 152 -1.41 -1.30 0.49
CA ARG A 152 -0.07 -1.50 1.08
C ARG A 152 0.21 -2.98 1.33
N ASN A 153 -0.73 -3.70 1.93
CA ASN A 153 -0.58 -5.11 2.25
C ASN A 153 -0.51 -5.99 1.00
N VAL A 154 -1.26 -5.65 -0.06
CA VAL A 154 -1.16 -6.34 -1.36
C VAL A 154 0.23 -6.17 -1.96
N VAL A 155 0.75 -4.93 -2.01
CA VAL A 155 2.08 -4.63 -2.56
C VAL A 155 3.16 -5.38 -1.80
N TYR A 156 3.15 -5.27 -0.46
CA TYR A 156 4.09 -5.98 0.39
C TYR A 156 4.03 -7.50 0.14
N SER A 157 2.83 -8.09 0.16
CA SER A 157 2.65 -9.53 -0.02
C SER A 157 3.11 -10.00 -1.41
N LEU A 158 2.87 -9.21 -2.45
CA LEU A 158 3.30 -9.52 -3.82
C LEU A 158 4.83 -9.54 -3.95
N PHE A 159 5.53 -8.57 -3.37
CA PHE A 159 7.00 -8.56 -3.44
C PHE A 159 7.59 -9.69 -2.58
N GLN A 160 7.03 -9.99 -1.41
CA GLN A 160 7.48 -11.11 -0.56
C GLN A 160 7.11 -12.49 -1.11
N PHE A 161 6.20 -12.58 -2.08
CA PHE A 161 5.76 -13.84 -2.64
C PHE A 161 6.90 -14.60 -3.34
N GLN A 162 7.21 -15.79 -2.85
CA GLN A 162 8.17 -16.72 -3.44
C GLN A 162 7.48 -18.07 -3.67
N PRO A 163 6.97 -18.35 -4.87
CA PRO A 163 6.30 -19.61 -5.15
C PRO A 163 7.32 -20.75 -5.13
N GLN A 164 7.05 -21.75 -4.31
CA GLN A 164 7.80 -23.01 -4.36
C GLN A 164 7.23 -23.86 -5.50
N MET A 165 8.10 -24.34 -6.39
CA MET A 165 7.72 -25.39 -7.34
C MET A 165 7.35 -26.64 -6.54
N GLN A 166 6.06 -26.97 -6.46
CA GLN A 166 5.66 -28.30 -6.01
C GLN A 166 6.04 -29.29 -7.12
N PRO A 167 6.91 -30.29 -6.87
CA PRO A 167 7.15 -31.34 -7.83
C PRO A 167 5.81 -32.00 -8.12
N GLN A 168 5.38 -32.01 -9.39
CA GLN A 168 4.21 -32.78 -9.79
C GLN A 168 4.45 -34.23 -9.36
N ALA A 169 3.59 -34.75 -8.49
CA ALA A 169 3.57 -36.17 -8.16
C ALA A 169 3.25 -36.92 -9.46
N VAL A 170 4.25 -37.63 -9.98
CA VAL A 170 4.16 -38.51 -11.16
C VAL A 170 3.39 -39.78 -10.81
#